data_AF-A0A5J5KXQ7-F1
#
_entry.id   AF-A0A5J5KXQ7-F1
#
_cell.length_a   1.000
_cell.length_b   1.000
_cell.length_c   1.000
_cell.angle_alpha   90.00
_cell.angle_beta   90.00
_cell.angle_gamma   90.00
#
_symmetry.space_group_name_H-M   'P 1'
#
loop_
_entity.id
_entity.type
_entity.pdbx_description
1 polymer ?
#
loop_
_entity_poly.entity_id
_entity_poly.type
_entity_poly.pdbx_seq_one_letter_code
_entity_poly.pdbx_strand_id
1 'polypeptide(L)' 'MKRTARLRTPADFGLAIQQSRLAHGMSQSELAEEIGISQSAVSEIESGKSTIHLRRLLAMAGATGLELTATWREDDETGG' A
#
# COMPACT_ATOMS: atom_id res chain seq x y z
N MET A 1 -7.18 12.34 9.82
CA MET A 1 -6.76 13.25 8.71
C MET A 1 -6.63 12.49 7.36
N LYS A 2 -6.81 13.15 6.19
CA LYS A 2 -6.60 12.53 4.86
C LYS A 2 -5.13 12.60 4.44
N ARG A 3 -4.52 11.46 4.10
CA ARG A 3 -3.14 11.36 3.58
C ARG A 3 -3.13 11.04 2.10
N THR A 4 -2.11 11.46 1.39
CA THR A 4 -1.91 11.13 -0.04
C THR A 4 -0.44 11.00 -0.36
N ALA A 5 -0.08 9.92 -1.06
CA ALA A 5 1.27 9.63 -1.53
C ALA A 5 1.28 9.45 -3.04
N ARG A 6 2.35 9.90 -3.71
CA ARG A 6 2.60 9.60 -5.12
C ARG A 6 3.31 8.25 -5.22
N LEU A 7 2.90 7.42 -6.18
CA LEU A 7 3.40 6.06 -6.35
C LEU A 7 4.31 6.04 -7.58
N ARG A 8 5.62 6.01 -7.36
CA ARG A 8 6.64 6.00 -8.42
C ARG A 8 7.42 4.70 -8.44
N THR A 9 7.48 4.03 -7.30
CA THR A 9 8.18 2.76 -7.11
C THR A 9 7.27 1.74 -6.43
N PRO A 10 7.59 0.44 -6.54
CA PRO A 10 6.89 -0.57 -5.76
C PRO A 10 7.00 -0.38 -4.24
N ALA A 11 8.10 0.22 -3.77
CA ALA A 11 8.27 0.53 -2.35
C ALA A 11 7.27 1.59 -1.88
N ASP A 12 6.98 2.60 -2.72
CA ASP A 12 5.97 3.62 -2.40
C ASP A 12 4.58 3.00 -2.22
N PHE A 13 4.26 2.02 -3.07
CA PHE A 13 3.01 1.28 -3.01
C PHE A 13 2.91 0.42 -1.74
N GLY A 14 3.96 -0.34 -1.44
CA GLY A 14 4.03 -1.15 -0.22
C GLY A 14 3.91 -0.29 1.05
N LEU A 15 4.59 0.85 1.08
CA LEU A 15 4.51 1.80 2.19
C LEU A 15 3.11 2.42 2.32
N ALA A 16 2.45 2.77 1.21
CA ALA A 16 1.10 3.30 1.24
C ALA A 16 0.08 2.28 1.78
N ILE A 17 0.20 1.01 1.39
CA ILE A 17 -0.61 -0.08 1.95
C ILE A 17 -0.35 -0.22 3.45
N GLN A 18 0.92 -0.27 3.85
CA GLN A 18 1.29 -0.38 5.27
C GLN A 18 0.71 0.77 6.10
N GLN A 19 0.86 2.01 5.63
CA GLN A 19 0.34 3.19 6.33
C GLN A 19 -1.18 3.18 6.39
N SER A 20 -1.86 2.81 5.31
CA SER A 20 -3.32 2.67 5.30
C SER A 20 -3.77 1.58 6.26
N ARG A 21 -3.11 0.42 6.26
CA ARG A 21 -3.43 -0.70 7.15
C ARG A 21 -3.31 -0.31 8.62
N LEU A 22 -2.18 0.30 8.99
CA LEU A 22 -1.94 0.76 10.36
C LEU A 22 -2.92 1.86 10.78
N ALA A 23 -3.31 2.74 9.86
CA ALA A 23 -4.30 3.79 10.10
C ALA A 23 -5.71 3.26 10.40
N HIS A 24 -6.00 2.00 10.05
CA HIS A 24 -7.27 1.32 10.37
C HIS A 24 -7.10 0.29 11.49
N GLY A 25 -5.99 0.33 12.25
CA GLY A 25 -5.73 -0.58 13.37
C GLY A 25 -5.48 -2.04 12.96
N MET A 26 -5.30 -2.32 11.67
CA MET A 26 -5.15 -3.69 11.17
C MET A 26 -3.70 -4.19 11.29
N SER A 27 -3.53 -5.44 11.66
CA SER A 27 -2.29 -6.23 11.50
C SER A 27 -2.17 -6.80 10.08
N GLN A 28 -0.96 -7.25 9.70
CA GLN A 28 -0.77 -7.89 8.39
C GLN A 28 -1.60 -9.19 8.25
N SER A 29 -1.85 -9.90 9.35
CA SER A 29 -2.67 -11.11 9.35
C SER A 29 -4.14 -10.80 9.11
N GLU A 30 -4.68 -9.75 9.72
CA GLU A 30 -6.07 -9.33 9.51
C GLU A 30 -6.30 -8.88 8.07
N LEU A 31 -5.39 -8.08 7.51
CA LEU A 31 -5.45 -7.72 6.09
C LEU A 31 -5.37 -8.96 5.18
N ALA A 32 -4.49 -9.91 5.51
CA ALA A 32 -4.33 -11.13 4.75
C ALA A 32 -5.59 -12.00 4.76
N GLU A 33 -6.24 -12.13 5.90
CA GLU A 33 -7.51 -12.83 6.07
C GLU A 33 -8.63 -12.16 5.26
N GLU A 34 -8.74 -10.82 5.36
CA GLU A 34 -9.78 -10.05 4.67
C GLU A 34 -9.76 -10.23 3.14
N ILE A 35 -8.58 -10.32 2.54
CA ILE A 35 -8.42 -10.44 1.08
C ILE A 35 -8.05 -11.86 0.61
N GLY A 36 -8.00 -12.83 1.52
CA GLY A 36 -7.76 -14.24 1.22
C GLY A 36 -6.36 -14.57 0.70
N ILE A 37 -5.31 -13.94 1.24
CA ILE A 37 -3.90 -14.24 0.92
C ILE A 37 -3.11 -14.61 2.19
N SER A 38 -1.84 -14.99 2.05
CA SER A 38 -0.99 -15.24 3.22
C SER A 38 -0.46 -13.93 3.83
N GLN A 39 -0.26 -13.93 5.15
CA GLN A 39 0.42 -12.82 5.83
C GLN A 39 1.84 -12.57 5.28
N SER A 40 2.53 -13.64 4.84
CA SER A 40 3.84 -13.51 4.19
C SER A 40 3.75 -12.75 2.86
N ALA A 41 2.68 -12.94 2.07
CA ALA A 41 2.46 -12.19 0.84
C ALA A 41 2.20 -10.71 1.12
N VAL A 42 1.44 -10.37 2.17
CA VAL A 42 1.29 -8.98 2.64
C VAL A 42 2.65 -8.38 2.99
N SER A 43 3.47 -9.10 3.76
CA SER A 43 4.82 -8.64 4.14
C SER A 43 5.75 -8.43 2.94
N GLU A 44 5.71 -9.32 1.94
CA GLU A 44 6.47 -9.16 0.69
C GLU A 44 6.02 -7.95 -0.14
N ILE A 45 4.72 -7.67 -0.15
CA ILE A 45 4.15 -6.49 -0.83
C ILE A 45 4.55 -5.21 -0.09
N GLU A 46 4.36 -5.15 1.23
CA GLU A 46 4.72 -3.98 2.05
C GLU A 46 6.22 -3.69 2.01
N SER A 47 7.06 -4.71 1.86
CA SER A 47 8.52 -4.56 1.67
C SER A 47 8.97 -4.35 0.22
N GLY A 48 8.04 -4.38 -0.75
CA GLY A 48 8.30 -4.13 -2.17
C GLY A 48 8.96 -5.28 -2.95
N LYS A 49 9.08 -6.48 -2.35
CA LYS A 49 9.86 -7.61 -2.90
C LYS A 49 9.19 -8.34 -4.07
N SER A 50 7.87 -8.50 -4.09
CA SER A 50 7.16 -9.35 -5.07
C SER A 50 6.23 -8.55 -6.01
N THR A 51 6.80 -7.65 -6.81
CA THR A 51 6.04 -6.55 -7.46
C THR A 51 6.26 -6.40 -8.97
N ILE A 52 6.51 -7.50 -9.69
CA ILE A 52 6.85 -7.42 -11.13
C ILE A 52 5.77 -6.78 -11.99
N HIS A 53 4.49 -7.11 -11.75
CA HIS A 53 3.36 -6.51 -12.46
C HIS A 53 3.22 -5.04 -12.12
N LEU A 54 3.40 -4.67 -10.85
CA LEU A 54 3.37 -3.28 -10.40
C LEU A 54 4.47 -2.44 -11.04
N ARG A 55 5.69 -2.97 -11.20
CA ARG A 55 6.77 -2.28 -11.93
C ARG A 55 6.37 -1.97 -13.38
N ARG A 56 5.72 -2.91 -14.06
CA ARG A 56 5.23 -2.70 -15.43
C ARG A 56 4.12 -1.64 -15.47
N LEU A 57 3.19 -1.67 -14.51
CA LEU A 57 2.14 -0.65 -14.39
C LEU A 57 2.73 0.75 -14.15
N LEU A 58 3.69 0.88 -13.24
CA LEU A 58 4.38 2.14 -12.97
C LEU A 58 5.15 2.65 -14.19
N ALA A 59 5.82 1.77 -14.93
CA ALA A 59 6.52 2.12 -16.17
C ALA A 59 5.56 2.60 -17.26
N MET A 60 4.42 1.91 -17.45
CA MET A 60 3.37 2.35 -18.37
C MET A 60 2.78 3.70 -17.96
N ALA A 61 2.56 3.91 -16.66
CA ALA A 61 2.07 5.17 -16.15
C ALA A 61 3.05 6.32 -16.49
N GLY A 62 4.34 6.14 -16.21
CA GLY A 62 5.37 7.11 -16.58
C GLY A 62 5.47 7.38 -18.09
N ALA A 63 5.40 6.32 -18.91
CA ALA A 63 5.48 6.44 -20.37
C ALA A 63 4.26 7.15 -20.99
N THR A 64 3.11 7.11 -20.33
CA THR A 64 1.84 7.69 -20.82
C THR A 64 1.50 9.02 -20.16
N GLY A 65 2.29 9.48 -19.18
CA GLY A 65 2.01 10.69 -18.41
C GLY A 65 0.94 10.53 -17.33
N LEU A 66 0.56 9.29 -17.00
CA LEU A 66 -0.36 9.01 -15.88
C LEU A 66 0.36 9.19 -14.54
N GLU A 67 -0.30 9.90 -13.62
CA GLU A 67 0.12 9.96 -12.23
C GLU A 67 -0.68 8.98 -11.39
N LEU A 68 0.01 8.12 -10.64
CA LEU A 68 -0.61 7.23 -9.66
C LEU A 68 -0.45 7.82 -8.25
N THR A 69 -1.56 7.91 -7.52
CA THR A 69 -1.59 8.35 -6.13
C THR A 69 -2.38 7.36 -5.27
N ALA A 70 -1.93 7.15 -4.04
CA ALA A 70 -2.67 6.44 -3.01
C ALA A 70 -3.15 7.44 -1.96
N THR A 71 -4.38 7.26 -1.49
CA THR A 71 -5.01 8.14 -0.52
C THR A 71 -5.73 7.30 0.51
N TRP A 72 -5.51 7.59 1.79
CA TRP A 72 -6.18 6.92 2.91
C TRP A 72 -6.53 7.93 4.01
N ARG A 73 -7.40 7.52 4.92
CA ARG A 73 -7.71 8.28 6.14
C ARG A 73 -6.93 7.67 7.30
N GLU A 74 -6.37 8.53 8.12
CA GLU A 74 -6.04 8.20 9.51
C GLU A 74 -7.24 8.56 10.35
N ASP A 75 -7.80 7.56 11.02
CA ASP A 75 -8.77 7.80 12.07
C ASP A 75 -7.99 8.22 13.32
N ASP A 76 -8.42 9.32 13.93
CA ASP A 76 -7.78 9.86 15.13
C ASP A 76 -8.16 8.98 16.34
N GLU A 77 -7.64 7.75 16.42
CA GLU A 77 -7.59 7.03 17.69
C GLU A 77 -6.43 7.60 18.52
N THR A 78 -6.64 8.81 19.02
CA THR A 78 -5.94 9.22 20.24
C THR A 78 -6.56 8.42 21.36
N GLY A 79 -5.80 7.45 21.86
CA GLY A 79 -6.18 6.60 22.98
C GLY A 79 -6.68 7.39 24.19
N GLY A 80 -7.57 6.74 24.93
CA GLY A 80 -7.88 7.10 26.32
C GLY A 80 -6.74 6.80 27.28
#